data_AF-A0A8S3FUY0-F1
#
_entry.id   AF-A0A8S3FUY0-F1
#
_cell.length_a   1.000
_cell.length_b   1.000
_cell.length_c   1.000
_cell.angle_alpha   90.00
_cell.angle_beta   90.00
_cell.angle_gamma   90.00
#
_symmetry.space_group_name_H-M   'P 1'
#
loop_
_entity.id
_entity.type
_entity.pdbx_description
1 polymer ?
#
loop_
_entity_poly.entity_id
_entity_poly.type
_entity_poly.pdbx_seq_one_letter_code
_entity_poly.pdbx_strand_id
1 'polypeptide(L)'
;INAVANRAAGKGYENEVNYSNMQFKFCPIENIHIMRSSLNKVLDACELKDPSMNQYLNSLDNTSWLQHIKAVLEAAIFIARAIDVEKKNVLVHCSDGWDRTAQCCSLSSLLLSPYYRSIHGFRMLIEKEWFSFGHKFSDRCGHIRTSDNKEQSPVFLQVNIEQFAFDY
;
A
#
# COMPACT_ATOMS: atom_id res chain seq x y z
N ILE A 1 -2.30 16.50 3.47
CA ILE A 1 -3.17 17.27 2.54
C ILE A 1 -4.43 16.47 2.17
N ASN A 2 -4.31 15.22 1.70
CA ASN A 2 -5.44 14.36 1.32
C ASN A 2 -6.53 14.19 2.41
N ALA A 3 -6.15 14.04 3.68
CA ALA A 3 -7.11 13.90 4.78
C ALA A 3 -7.89 15.21 5.08
N VAL A 4 -7.24 16.36 4.92
CA VAL A 4 -7.87 17.68 5.07
C VAL A 4 -8.85 17.94 3.91
N ALA A 5 -8.47 17.54 2.68
CA ALA A 5 -9.36 17.59 1.53
C ALA A 5 -10.60 16.70 1.73
N ASN A 6 -10.43 15.48 2.25
CA ASN A 6 -11.56 14.61 2.60
C ASN A 6 -12.46 15.22 3.69
N ARG A 7 -11.89 15.94 4.66
CA ARG A 7 -12.65 16.66 5.69
C ARG A 7 -13.57 17.74 5.09
N ALA A 8 -13.11 18.45 4.06
CA ALA A 8 -13.93 19.44 3.36
C ALA A 8 -15.11 18.80 2.59
N ALA A 9 -15.01 17.52 2.22
CA ALA A 9 -16.04 16.76 1.52
C ALA A 9 -16.98 15.97 2.46
N GLY A 10 -16.99 16.25 3.76
CA GLY A 10 -17.85 15.58 4.75
C GLY A 10 -17.36 14.21 5.22
N LYS A 11 -16.15 13.78 4.79
CA LYS A 11 -15.41 12.67 5.41
C LYS A 11 -14.47 13.26 6.48
N GLY A 12 -13.40 12.58 6.85
CA GLY A 12 -12.40 13.17 7.74
C GLY A 12 -11.46 12.15 8.38
N TYR A 13 -11.01 12.52 9.56
CA TYR A 13 -10.18 11.73 10.45
C TYR A 13 -10.53 12.10 11.89
N GLU A 14 -10.21 11.22 12.82
CA GLU A 14 -10.53 11.34 14.24
C GLU A 14 -9.82 12.55 14.86
N ASN A 15 -10.50 13.20 15.79
CA ASN A 15 -9.96 14.33 16.55
C ASN A 15 -9.69 13.89 17.99
N GLU A 16 -8.50 14.18 18.52
CA GLU A 16 -8.10 13.87 19.90
C GLU A 16 -9.02 14.49 20.95
N VAL A 17 -9.74 15.57 20.60
CA VAL A 17 -10.78 16.16 21.47
C VAL A 17 -11.99 15.22 21.65
N ASN A 18 -12.35 14.48 20.59
CA ASN A 18 -13.51 13.58 20.60
C ASN A 18 -13.15 12.15 21.03
N TYR A 19 -11.88 11.78 20.90
CA TYR A 19 -11.36 10.44 21.22
C TYR A 19 -10.22 10.56 22.23
N SER A 20 -10.58 10.55 23.52
CA SER A 20 -9.61 10.62 24.61
C SER A 20 -8.62 9.45 24.57
N ASN A 21 -7.36 9.70 24.92
CA ASN A 21 -6.26 8.72 24.91
C ASN A 21 -5.87 8.18 23.52
N MET A 22 -6.33 8.81 22.46
CA MET A 22 -5.88 8.53 21.09
C MET A 22 -4.66 9.39 20.75
N GLN A 23 -3.72 8.82 20.01
CA GLN A 23 -2.64 9.55 19.34
C GLN A 23 -2.83 9.40 17.83
N PHE A 24 -3.04 10.50 17.13
CA PHE A 24 -3.30 10.45 15.68
C PHE A 24 -2.00 10.56 14.87
N LYS A 25 -1.78 9.67 13.90
CA LYS A 25 -0.59 9.68 13.03
C LYS A 25 -0.96 9.55 11.55
N PHE A 26 -0.50 10.51 10.74
CA PHE A 26 -0.55 10.39 9.28
C PHE A 26 0.63 9.57 8.75
N CYS A 27 0.34 8.61 7.88
CA CYS A 27 1.31 7.93 7.03
C CYS A 27 1.17 8.47 5.60
N PRO A 28 2.25 8.97 4.96
CA PRO A 28 2.18 9.66 3.66
C PRO A 28 2.09 8.67 2.49
N ILE A 29 1.07 7.79 2.50
CA ILE A 29 0.82 6.85 1.40
C ILE A 29 -0.23 7.45 0.46
N GLU A 30 0.21 7.71 -0.77
CA GLU A 30 -0.61 8.35 -1.79
C GLU A 30 -1.75 7.46 -2.31
N ASN A 31 -2.69 8.07 -3.03
CA ASN A 31 -3.87 7.36 -3.55
C ASN A 31 -3.56 6.48 -4.77
N ILE A 32 -4.56 5.70 -5.19
CA ILE A 32 -4.46 4.75 -6.30
C ILE A 32 -4.04 5.40 -7.64
N HIS A 33 -4.39 6.67 -7.87
CA HIS A 33 -4.06 7.35 -9.12
C HIS A 33 -2.58 7.70 -9.19
N ILE A 34 -1.99 8.11 -8.06
CA ILE A 34 -0.55 8.35 -7.96
C ILE A 34 0.22 7.03 -8.14
N MET A 35 -0.23 5.95 -7.50
CA MET A 35 0.42 4.64 -7.64
C MET A 35 0.35 4.11 -9.08
N ARG A 36 -0.79 4.25 -9.76
CA ARG A 36 -0.91 3.93 -11.20
C ARG A 36 0.06 4.76 -12.03
N SER A 37 0.08 6.08 -11.83
CA SER A 37 0.97 6.97 -12.59
C SER A 37 2.45 6.64 -12.34
N SER A 38 2.81 6.28 -11.12
CA SER A 38 4.17 5.90 -10.75
C SER A 38 4.61 4.63 -11.48
N LEU A 39 3.78 3.57 -11.47
CA LEU A 39 4.09 2.33 -12.18
C LEU A 39 4.20 2.54 -13.70
N ASN A 40 3.29 3.31 -14.31
CA ASN A 40 3.39 3.59 -15.75
C ASN A 40 4.74 4.24 -16.11
N LYS A 41 5.22 5.18 -15.28
CA LYS A 41 6.55 5.79 -15.48
C LYS A 41 7.69 4.79 -15.29
N VAL A 42 7.55 3.80 -14.39
CA VAL A 42 8.54 2.71 -14.25
C VAL A 42 8.59 1.90 -15.54
N LEU A 43 7.44 1.53 -16.11
CA LEU A 43 7.39 0.81 -17.38
C LEU A 43 8.03 1.61 -18.51
N ASP A 44 7.70 2.91 -18.62
CA ASP A 44 8.31 3.81 -19.61
C ASP A 44 9.84 3.89 -19.45
N ALA A 45 10.34 3.94 -18.21
CA ALA A 45 11.78 3.97 -17.92
C ALA A 45 12.47 2.65 -18.30
N CYS A 46 11.80 1.51 -18.14
CA CYS A 46 12.28 0.18 -18.54
C CYS A 46 12.30 -0.01 -20.06
N GLU A 47 11.47 0.72 -20.81
CA GLU A 47 11.37 0.64 -22.27
C GLU A 47 12.28 1.63 -23.02
N LEU A 48 13.12 2.38 -22.30
CA LEU A 48 14.11 3.27 -22.91
C LEU A 48 15.09 2.50 -23.80
N LYS A 49 15.33 2.99 -25.02
CA LYS A 49 16.30 2.41 -25.96
C LYS A 49 17.71 2.94 -25.68
N ASP A 50 18.63 2.02 -25.40
CA ASP A 50 20.06 2.28 -25.15
C ASP A 50 20.35 3.45 -24.19
N PRO A 51 19.69 3.56 -23.02
CA PRO A 51 19.95 4.64 -22.08
C PRO A 51 21.34 4.47 -21.45
N SER A 52 22.04 5.57 -21.22
CA SER A 52 23.15 5.56 -20.26
C SER A 52 22.62 5.23 -18.86
N MET A 53 23.49 4.70 -17.99
CA MET A 53 23.08 4.35 -16.64
C MET A 53 22.49 5.54 -15.87
N ASN A 54 23.08 6.73 -16.03
CA ASN A 54 22.56 7.94 -15.39
C ASN A 54 21.17 8.32 -15.90
N GLN A 55 20.90 8.17 -17.20
CA GLN A 55 19.57 8.44 -17.76
C GLN A 55 18.52 7.46 -17.22
N TYR A 56 18.87 6.18 -17.11
CA TYR A 56 17.97 5.17 -16.55
C TYR A 56 17.69 5.42 -15.06
N LEU A 57 18.73 5.65 -14.24
CA LEU A 57 18.56 5.93 -12.80
C LEU A 57 17.75 7.20 -12.55
N ASN A 58 18.01 8.27 -13.31
CA ASN A 58 17.22 9.50 -13.22
C ASN A 58 15.76 9.26 -13.62
N SER A 59 15.53 8.45 -14.66
CA SER A 59 14.17 8.10 -15.11
C SER A 59 13.44 7.31 -14.03
N LEU A 60 14.12 6.35 -13.37
CA LEU A 60 13.58 5.61 -12.24
C LEU A 60 13.28 6.49 -11.03
N ASP A 61 14.17 7.40 -10.66
CA ASP A 61 13.95 8.30 -9.50
C ASP A 61 12.71 9.20 -9.72
N ASN A 62 12.54 9.70 -10.95
CA ASN A 62 11.39 10.51 -11.37
C ASN A 62 10.03 9.76 -11.35
N THR A 63 10.04 8.43 -11.19
CA THR A 63 8.82 7.63 -10.99
C THR A 63 8.27 7.75 -9.58
N SER A 64 9.13 8.06 -8.60
CA SER A 64 8.85 7.96 -7.16
C SER A 64 8.41 6.58 -6.66
N TRP A 65 8.51 5.51 -7.49
CA TRP A 65 8.02 4.18 -7.13
C TRP A 65 8.63 3.66 -5.84
N LEU A 66 9.97 3.73 -5.72
CA LEU A 66 10.68 3.30 -4.52
C LEU A 66 10.35 4.15 -3.29
N GLN A 67 10.02 5.43 -3.49
CA GLN A 67 9.57 6.31 -2.41
C GLN A 67 8.19 5.88 -1.90
N HIS A 68 7.30 5.44 -2.80
CA HIS A 68 5.99 4.90 -2.43
C HIS A 68 6.10 3.55 -1.70
N ILE A 69 6.95 2.63 -2.20
CA ILE A 69 7.22 1.36 -1.50
C ILE A 69 7.78 1.62 -0.10
N LYS A 70 8.74 2.55 0.02
CA LYS A 70 9.29 2.97 1.31
C LYS A 70 8.19 3.48 2.25
N ALA A 71 7.30 4.35 1.78
CA ALA A 71 6.24 4.91 2.62
C ALA A 71 5.28 3.82 3.18
N VAL A 72 4.96 2.81 2.37
CA VAL A 72 4.15 1.67 2.79
C VAL A 72 4.88 0.82 3.84
N LEU A 73 6.16 0.54 3.64
CA LEU A 73 6.99 -0.21 4.59
C LEU A 73 7.19 0.55 5.91
N GLU A 74 7.43 1.86 5.86
CA GLU A 74 7.57 2.71 7.05
C GLU A 74 6.28 2.72 7.89
N ALA A 75 5.11 2.76 7.26
CA ALA A 75 3.83 2.64 7.95
C ALA A 75 3.68 1.27 8.63
N ALA A 76 4.03 0.19 7.91
CA ALA A 76 3.95 -1.17 8.46
C ALA A 76 4.89 -1.37 9.66
N ILE A 77 6.12 -0.84 9.60
CA ILE A 77 7.11 -0.84 10.69
C ILE A 77 6.59 -0.01 11.87
N PHE A 78 6.01 1.16 11.61
CA PHE A 78 5.43 1.99 12.67
C PHE A 78 4.34 1.23 13.44
N ILE A 79 3.39 0.61 12.73
CA ILE A 79 2.31 -0.19 13.34
C ILE A 79 2.91 -1.37 14.13
N ALA A 80 3.85 -2.11 13.55
CA ALA A 80 4.47 -3.25 14.21
C ALA A 80 5.20 -2.85 15.49
N ARG A 81 5.94 -1.72 15.48
CA ARG A 81 6.63 -1.20 16.68
C ARG A 81 5.65 -0.72 17.74
N ALA A 82 4.57 -0.05 17.35
CA ALA A 82 3.54 0.39 18.30
C ALA A 82 2.91 -0.80 19.04
N ILE A 83 2.69 -1.92 18.34
CA ILE A 83 2.15 -3.15 18.92
C ILE A 83 3.20 -3.88 19.77
N ASP A 84 4.36 -4.19 19.20
CA ASP A 84 5.33 -5.08 19.84
C ASP A 84 6.22 -4.38 20.87
N VAL A 85 6.62 -3.14 20.63
CA VAL A 85 7.53 -2.42 21.54
C VAL A 85 6.75 -1.55 22.51
N GLU A 86 5.82 -0.74 22.01
CA GLU A 86 5.07 0.22 22.85
C GLU A 86 3.86 -0.40 23.53
N LYS A 87 3.49 -1.64 23.16
CA LYS A 87 2.34 -2.38 23.71
C LYS A 87 1.02 -1.61 23.59
N LYS A 88 0.83 -0.91 22.47
CA LYS A 88 -0.38 -0.14 22.13
C LYS A 88 -1.27 -0.90 21.15
N ASN A 89 -2.57 -0.68 21.26
CA ASN A 89 -3.53 -1.05 20.21
C ASN A 89 -3.49 -0.01 19.09
N VAL A 90 -3.59 -0.44 17.83
CA VAL A 90 -3.52 0.43 16.66
C VAL A 90 -4.77 0.23 15.80
N LEU A 91 -5.49 1.32 15.56
CA LEU A 91 -6.55 1.39 14.56
C LEU A 91 -5.95 1.90 13.25
N VAL A 92 -6.09 1.15 12.16
CA VAL A 92 -5.57 1.52 10.84
C VAL A 92 -6.73 1.77 9.90
N HIS A 93 -6.78 2.94 9.28
CA HIS A 93 -7.76 3.25 8.26
C HIS A 93 -7.16 4.11 7.14
N CYS A 94 -7.82 4.13 6.00
CA CYS A 94 -7.56 5.08 4.92
C CYS A 94 -8.87 5.78 4.53
N SER A 95 -9.07 6.12 3.26
CA SER A 95 -10.32 6.76 2.80
C SER A 95 -11.50 5.80 2.80
N ASP A 96 -11.33 4.61 2.19
CA ASP A 96 -12.39 3.60 2.06
C ASP A 96 -12.02 2.26 2.72
N GLY A 97 -10.80 2.14 3.28
CA GLY A 97 -10.41 1.02 4.13
C GLY A 97 -9.95 -0.27 3.43
N TRP A 98 -9.96 -0.36 2.09
CA TRP A 98 -9.67 -1.60 1.36
C TRP A 98 -8.37 -1.61 0.53
N ASP A 99 -7.65 -0.48 0.44
CA ASP A 99 -6.39 -0.38 -0.33
C ASP A 99 -5.19 -0.27 0.61
N ARG A 100 -4.85 0.94 1.05
CA ARG A 100 -3.69 1.24 1.91
C ARG A 100 -3.81 0.59 3.28
N THR A 101 -5.03 0.43 3.78
CA THR A 101 -5.28 -0.30 5.03
C THR A 101 -4.85 -1.76 4.88
N ALA A 102 -5.28 -2.45 3.82
CA ALA A 102 -4.88 -3.84 3.55
C ALA A 102 -3.35 -3.95 3.43
N GLN A 103 -2.70 -3.02 2.71
CA GLN A 103 -1.24 -2.97 2.60
C GLN A 103 -0.54 -2.91 3.96
N CYS A 104 -0.93 -1.93 4.79
CA CYS A 104 -0.36 -1.72 6.10
C CYS A 104 -0.61 -2.92 7.03
N CYS A 105 -1.86 -3.39 7.13
CA CYS A 105 -2.25 -4.49 8.00
C CYS A 105 -1.57 -5.81 7.60
N SER A 106 -1.48 -6.11 6.31
CA SER A 106 -0.82 -7.34 5.85
C SER A 106 0.69 -7.32 6.12
N LEU A 107 1.36 -6.20 5.82
CA LEU A 107 2.81 -6.09 6.04
C LEU A 107 3.16 -6.08 7.54
N SER A 108 2.40 -5.37 8.37
CA SER A 108 2.61 -5.42 9.83
C SER A 108 2.39 -6.83 10.38
N SER A 109 1.41 -7.56 9.86
CA SER A 109 1.18 -8.96 10.24
C SER A 109 2.36 -9.86 9.88
N LEU A 110 2.99 -9.66 8.72
CA LEU A 110 4.22 -10.36 8.32
C LEU A 110 5.40 -10.06 9.25
N LEU A 111 5.53 -8.81 9.68
CA LEU A 111 6.59 -8.38 10.61
C LEU A 111 6.38 -8.98 12.01
N LEU A 112 5.14 -9.04 12.48
CA LEU A 112 4.79 -9.45 13.84
C LEU A 112 4.68 -10.97 14.03
N SER A 113 4.27 -11.71 13.01
CA SER A 113 3.93 -13.13 13.15
C SER A 113 4.75 -14.03 12.21
N PRO A 114 5.58 -14.95 12.74
CA PRO A 114 6.24 -15.98 11.95
C PRO A 114 5.28 -16.85 11.13
N TYR A 115 4.04 -17.06 11.61
CA TYR A 115 3.03 -17.86 10.92
C TYR A 115 2.80 -17.38 9.48
N TYR A 116 2.60 -16.06 9.30
CA TYR A 116 2.33 -15.46 8.00
C TYR A 116 3.53 -15.47 7.04
N ARG A 117 4.73 -15.85 7.51
CA ARG A 117 5.94 -16.01 6.69
C ARG A 117 6.13 -17.44 6.14
N SER A 118 5.22 -18.35 6.45
CA SER A 118 5.12 -19.65 5.76
C SER A 118 4.26 -19.53 4.49
N ILE A 119 4.41 -20.44 3.52
CA ILE A 119 3.58 -20.44 2.31
C ILE A 119 2.08 -20.52 2.67
N HIS A 120 1.72 -21.41 3.58
CA HIS A 120 0.34 -21.56 4.03
C HIS A 120 -0.15 -20.29 4.76
N GLY A 121 0.64 -19.76 5.67
CA GLY A 121 0.28 -18.54 6.39
C GLY A 121 0.15 -17.33 5.47
N PHE A 122 1.04 -17.17 4.50
CA PHE A 122 0.95 -16.08 3.53
C PHE A 122 -0.32 -16.17 2.68
N ARG A 123 -0.71 -17.38 2.24
CA ARG A 123 -2.01 -17.60 1.58
C ARG A 123 -3.16 -17.18 2.50
N MET A 124 -3.15 -17.61 3.75
CA MET A 124 -4.17 -17.21 4.72
C MET A 124 -4.19 -15.69 4.99
N LEU A 125 -3.04 -15.03 4.92
CA LEU A 125 -2.94 -13.58 5.04
C LEU A 125 -3.62 -12.87 3.86
N ILE A 126 -3.40 -13.36 2.63
CA ILE A 126 -4.04 -12.84 1.42
C ILE A 126 -5.56 -13.06 1.48
N GLU A 127 -6.00 -14.29 1.78
CA GLU A 127 -7.42 -14.62 1.94
C GLU A 127 -8.10 -13.72 2.98
N LYS A 128 -7.43 -13.49 4.12
CA LYS A 128 -7.93 -12.60 5.17
C LYS A 128 -7.90 -11.15 4.70
N GLU A 129 -6.73 -10.52 4.68
CA GLU A 129 -6.58 -9.05 4.57
C GLU A 129 -6.98 -8.48 3.21
N TRP A 130 -6.99 -9.30 2.16
CA TRP A 130 -7.23 -8.83 0.80
C TRP A 130 -8.58 -9.30 0.27
N PHE A 131 -8.86 -10.59 0.28
CA PHE A 131 -10.14 -11.09 -0.26
C PHE A 131 -11.30 -10.84 0.69
N SER A 132 -11.23 -11.32 1.93
CA SER A 132 -12.37 -11.21 2.86
C SER A 132 -12.65 -9.78 3.32
N PHE A 133 -11.62 -8.93 3.41
CA PHE A 133 -11.78 -7.49 3.71
C PHE A 133 -12.07 -6.64 2.48
N GLY A 134 -12.28 -7.26 1.31
CA GLY A 134 -12.91 -6.61 0.17
C GLY A 134 -12.02 -5.70 -0.66
N HIS A 135 -10.70 -6.00 -0.75
CA HIS A 135 -9.86 -5.36 -1.76
C HIS A 135 -10.45 -5.62 -3.15
N LYS A 136 -10.65 -4.55 -3.93
CA LYS A 136 -11.37 -4.60 -5.21
C LYS A 136 -10.49 -5.12 -6.35
N PHE A 137 -10.02 -6.36 -6.27
CA PHE A 137 -9.12 -6.96 -7.28
C PHE A 137 -9.63 -6.80 -8.71
N SER A 138 -10.93 -7.01 -8.96
CA SER A 138 -11.52 -6.88 -10.30
C SER A 138 -11.31 -5.49 -10.91
N ASP A 139 -11.52 -4.44 -10.10
CA ASP A 139 -11.36 -3.04 -10.52
C ASP A 139 -9.88 -2.67 -10.62
N ARG A 140 -9.09 -3.05 -9.61
CA ARG A 140 -7.66 -2.70 -9.49
C ARG A 140 -6.81 -3.35 -10.57
N CYS A 141 -7.15 -4.57 -10.97
CA CYS A 141 -6.44 -5.35 -11.99
C CYS A 141 -7.10 -5.28 -13.38
N GLY A 142 -8.24 -4.59 -13.53
CA GLY A 142 -8.89 -4.42 -14.84
C GLY A 142 -9.40 -5.73 -15.47
N HIS A 143 -9.84 -6.70 -14.66
CA HIS A 143 -10.27 -8.01 -15.15
C HIS A 143 -11.51 -7.94 -16.05
N ILE A 144 -12.39 -6.97 -15.81
CA ILE A 144 -13.61 -6.76 -16.58
C ILE A 144 -13.41 -5.56 -17.50
N ARG A 145 -13.49 -5.77 -18.81
CA ARG A 145 -13.24 -4.73 -19.84
C ARG A 145 -14.15 -3.49 -19.74
N THR A 146 -15.28 -3.59 -19.03
CA THR A 146 -16.22 -2.49 -18.82
C THR A 146 -15.93 -1.69 -17.54
N SER A 147 -14.93 -2.06 -16.74
CA SER A 147 -14.58 -1.32 -15.53
C SER A 147 -13.97 0.04 -15.87
N ASP A 148 -14.12 1.02 -14.98
CA ASP A 148 -13.49 2.32 -15.16
C ASP A 148 -11.96 2.16 -15.05
N ASN A 149 -11.24 2.42 -16.14
CA ASN A 149 -9.78 2.40 -16.16
C ASN A 149 -9.15 3.31 -15.10
N LYS A 150 -9.89 4.31 -14.58
CA LYS A 150 -9.43 5.17 -13.48
C LYS A 150 -9.39 4.48 -12.13
N GLU A 151 -9.99 3.29 -11.98
CA GLU A 151 -9.93 2.47 -10.77
C GLU A 151 -8.76 1.47 -10.78
N GLN A 152 -8.11 1.25 -11.92
CA GLN A 152 -6.97 0.34 -12.01
C GLN A 152 -5.76 0.92 -11.26
N SER A 153 -5.08 0.10 -10.46
CA SER A 153 -3.92 0.54 -9.69
C SER A 153 -3.15 -0.65 -9.14
N PRO A 154 -1.80 -0.59 -9.06
CA PRO A 154 -0.95 -1.70 -8.64
C PRO A 154 -0.88 -1.86 -7.12
N VAL A 155 -2.01 -1.74 -6.40
CA VAL A 155 -2.04 -1.72 -4.93
C VAL A 155 -1.50 -3.02 -4.34
N PHE A 156 -1.96 -4.18 -4.83
CA PHE A 156 -1.47 -5.47 -4.38
C PHE A 156 -0.02 -5.72 -4.79
N LEU A 157 0.39 -5.28 -5.99
CA LEU A 157 1.76 -5.42 -6.46
C LEU A 157 2.76 -4.72 -5.53
N GLN A 158 2.40 -3.59 -4.93
CA GLN A 158 3.29 -2.86 -4.00
C GLN A 158 3.65 -3.64 -2.73
N VAL A 159 2.86 -4.64 -2.36
CA VAL A 159 3.14 -5.52 -1.20
C VAL A 159 3.54 -6.93 -1.61
N ASN A 160 3.26 -7.29 -2.85
CA ASN A 160 3.69 -8.53 -3.44
C ASN A 160 5.16 -8.37 -3.83
N ILE A 161 6.03 -8.66 -2.87
CA ILE A 161 7.44 -8.92 -3.15
C ILE A 161 7.41 -10.22 -3.94
N GLU A 162 7.31 -10.12 -5.26
CA GLU A 162 7.35 -11.30 -6.10
C GLU A 162 8.57 -12.12 -5.72
N GLN A 163 8.22 -13.30 -5.23
CA GLN A 163 9.10 -14.38 -4.97
C GLN A 163 9.71 -14.76 -6.33
N PHE A 164 10.89 -14.23 -6.62
CA PHE A 164 11.86 -14.74 -7.61
C PHE A 164 12.27 -16.21 -7.30
N ALA A 165 11.37 -17.03 -6.76
CA ALA A 165 11.65 -18.38 -6.26
C ALA A 165 10.43 -19.33 -6.37
N PHE A 166 9.50 -19.09 -7.31
CA PHE A 166 8.46 -20.08 -7.66
C PHE A 166 8.46 -20.46 -9.15
N ASP A 167 9.61 -20.36 -9.81
CA ASP A 167 9.91 -21.22 -10.94
C ASP A 167 10.76 -22.39 -10.44
N TYR A 168 10.39 -23.58 -10.90
CA TYR A 168 10.93 -24.91 -10.58
C TYR A 168 12.45 -25.04 -10.68
#